data_AF-A0A7W0KZQ5-F1
#
_entry.id   AF-A0A7W0KZQ5-F1
#
_cell.length_a   1.000
_cell.length_b   1.000
_cell.length_c   1.000
_cell.angle_alpha   90.00
_cell.angle_beta   90.00
_cell.angle_gamma   90.00
#
_symmetry.space_group_name_H-M   'P 1'
#
loop_
_entity.id
_entity.type
_entity.pdbx_description
1 polymer ?
#
loop_
_entity_poly.entity_id
_entity_poly.type
_entity_poly.pdbx_seq_one_letter_code
_entity_poly.pdbx_strand_id
1 'polypeptide(L)' 'PRRVTAWAGPWPLDERWWDPAQHRRVARLQVVTDDGAAHLVLAEQRRWWLAAAY' A
#
# COMPACT_ATOMS: atom_id res chain seq x y z
N PRO A 1 -15.41 1.39 12.12
CA PRO A 1 -13.98 1.45 11.73
C PRO A 1 -13.28 0.19 12.24
N ARG A 2 -12.36 -0.40 11.46
CA ARG A 2 -11.56 -1.55 11.88
C ARG A 2 -10.25 -1.07 12.50
N ARG A 3 -9.82 -1.68 13.61
CA ARG A 3 -8.53 -1.35 14.23
C ARG A 3 -7.42 -2.07 13.49
N VAL A 4 -6.34 -1.36 13.16
CA VAL A 4 -5.10 -1.97 12.69
C VAL A 4 -4.39 -2.60 13.89
N THR A 5 -4.07 -3.88 13.79
CA THR A 5 -3.42 -4.65 14.85
C THR A 5 -1.94 -4.92 14.55
N ALA A 6 -1.57 -5.00 13.28
CA ALA A 6 -0.18 -5.12 12.84
C ALA A 6 0.02 -4.55 11.42
N TRP A 7 1.26 -4.25 11.06
CA TRP A 7 1.61 -3.83 9.70
C TRP A 7 3.08 -4.13 9.38
N ALA A 8 3.39 -4.21 8.09
CA ALA A 8 4.74 -4.31 7.55
C ALA A 8 4.92 -3.34 6.37
N GLY A 9 6.13 -2.78 6.23
CA GLY A 9 6.46 -1.72 5.26
C GLY A 9 6.87 -0.40 5.97
N PRO A 10 6.62 0.78 5.35
CA PRO A 10 6.29 0.95 3.94
C PRO A 10 7.48 0.53 3.06
N TRP A 11 7.19 -0.20 1.99
CA TRP A 11 8.19 -0.51 0.95
C TRP A 11 8.03 0.48 -0.20
N PRO A 12 8.97 1.42 -0.39
CA PRO A 12 8.94 2.33 -1.53
C PRO A 12 9.23 1.58 -2.83
N LEU A 13 8.42 1.82 -3.84
CA LEU A 13 8.58 1.32 -5.20
C LEU A 13 8.67 2.50 -6.16
N ASP A 14 9.55 2.34 -7.14
CA ASP A 14 9.67 3.21 -8.29
C ASP A 14 9.15 2.47 -9.53
N GLU A 15 7.87 2.69 -9.84
CA GLU A 15 7.19 2.04 -10.96
C GLU A 15 7.42 2.82 -12.25
N ARG A 16 7.72 2.09 -13.34
CA ARG A 16 7.85 2.66 -14.69
C ARG A 16 8.86 3.80 -14.76
N TRP A 17 9.94 3.71 -13.98
CA TRP A 17 11.02 4.71 -13.92
C TRP A 17 11.66 5.03 -15.29
N TRP A 18 11.53 4.13 -16.26
CA TRP A 18 12.03 4.30 -17.63
C TRP A 18 11.09 5.09 -18.55
N ASP A 19 9.85 5.33 -18.15
CA ASP A 19 8.85 6.07 -18.92
C ASP A 19 8.41 7.32 -18.12
N PRO A 20 8.97 8.50 -18.42
CA PRO A 20 8.65 9.73 -17.69
C PRO A 20 7.15 10.07 -17.65
N ALA A 21 6.37 9.65 -18.64
CA ALA A 21 4.94 9.95 -18.70
C ALA A 21 4.11 9.02 -17.79
N GLN A 22 4.62 7.82 -17.50
CA GLN A 22 3.94 6.83 -16.67
C GLN A 22 4.67 6.53 -15.36
N HIS A 23 5.78 7.24 -15.10
CA HIS A 23 6.59 7.14 -13.89
C HIS A 23 5.76 7.43 -12.64
N ARG A 24 5.89 6.56 -11.64
CA ARG A 24 5.11 6.63 -10.41
C ARG A 24 5.91 6.14 -9.21
N ARG A 25 5.85 6.91 -8.13
CA ARG A 25 6.43 6.53 -6.84
C ARG A 25 5.31 6.17 -5.87
N VAL A 26 5.28 4.92 -5.45
CA VAL A 26 4.26 4.36 -4.57
C VAL A 26 4.91 3.61 -3.41
N ALA A 27 4.29 3.63 -2.25
CA ALA A 27 4.68 2.79 -1.13
C ALA A 27 3.65 1.67 -0.95
N ARG A 28 4.12 0.44 -0.78
CA ARG A 28 3.29 -0.72 -0.45
C ARG A 28 3.36 -0.99 1.05
N LEU A 29 2.22 -1.32 1.65
CA LEU A 29 2.10 -1.76 3.04
C LEU A 29 1.24 -3.02 3.09
N GLN A 30 1.56 -3.89 4.04
CA GLN A 30 0.66 -4.97 4.43
C GLN A 30 0.10 -4.62 5.82
N VAL A 31 -1.22 -4.62 5.95
CA VAL A 31 -1.94 -4.20 7.15
C VAL A 31 -2.82 -5.35 7.62
N VAL A 32 -2.81 -5.65 8.91
CA VAL A 32 -3.70 -6.63 9.53
C VAL A 32 -4.70 -5.90 10.42
N THR A 33 -5.97 -6.28 10.35
CA THR A 33 -7.05 -5.70 11.15
C THR A 33 -7.49 -6.60 12.31
N ASP A 34 -8.30 -6.07 13.21
CA ASP A 34 -8.81 -6.76 14.41
C ASP A 34 -9.72 -7.96 14.13
N ASP A 35 -10.28 -8.06 12.93
CA ASP A 35 -11.04 -9.21 12.45
C ASP A 35 -10.16 -10.29 11.78
N GLY A 36 -8.84 -10.11 11.80
CA GLY A 36 -7.88 -11.06 11.25
C GLY A 36 -7.66 -10.94 9.74
N ALA A 37 -8.35 -10.01 9.05
CA ALA A 37 -8.13 -9.77 7.63
C ALA A 37 -6.77 -9.13 7.38
N ALA A 38 -6.15 -9.48 6.25
CA ALA A 38 -4.91 -8.88 5.80
C ALA A 38 -5.14 -8.09 4.52
N HIS A 39 -4.80 -6.81 4.54
CA HIS A 39 -4.97 -5.90 3.42
C HIS A 39 -3.63 -5.50 2.83
N LEU A 40 -3.58 -5.46 1.50
CA LEU A 40 -2.52 -4.80 0.79
C LEU A 40 -2.92 -3.37 0.46
N VAL A 41 -2.10 -2.42 0.90
CA VAL A 41 -2.37 -1.00 0.78
C VAL A 41 -1.27 -0.33 -0.04
N LEU A 42 -1.66 0.53 -0.97
CA LEU A 42 -0.77 1.42 -1.70
C LEU A 42 -0.93 2.83 -1.18
N ALA A 43 0.18 3.55 -1.04
CA ALA A 43 0.21 4.94 -0.63
C ALA A 43 1.06 5.75 -1.62
N GLU A 44 0.48 6.79 -2.20
CA GLU A 44 1.18 7.74 -3.07
C GLU A 44 0.40 9.07 -3.05
N GLN A 45 1.07 10.18 -3.33
CA GLN A 45 0.41 11.50 -3.49
C GLN A 45 -0.60 11.84 -2.37
N ARG A 46 -0.29 11.48 -1.12
CA ARG A 46 -1.13 11.66 0.09
C ARG A 46 -2.48 10.93 0.04
N ARG A 47 -2.61 9.94 -0.84
CA ARG A 47 -3.78 9.09 -1.01
C ARG A 47 -3.40 7.64 -0.70
N TRP A 48 -4.42 6.86 -0.40
CA TRP A 48 -4.31 5.46 0.00
C TRP A 48 -5.30 4.64 -0.82
N TRP A 49 -4.88 3.46 -1.25
CA TRP A 49 -5.71 2.53 -2.02
C TRP A 49 -5.60 1.13 -1.45
N LEU A 50 -6.73 0.42 -1.41
CA LEU A 50 -6.74 -1.00 -1.13
C LEU A 50 -6.47 -1.76 -2.43
N ALA A 51 -5.33 -2.43 -2.52
CA ALA A 51 -4.94 -3.21 -3.69
C ALA A 51 -5.38 -4.67 -3.62
N ALA A 52 -5.47 -5.24 -2.42
CA ALA A 52 -5.96 -6.60 -2.19
C ALA A 52 -6.45 -6.79 -0.73
N ALA A 53 -7.27 -7.81 -0.52
CA ALA A 53 -7.66 -8.32 0.79
C ALA A 53 -7.52 -9.85 0.78
N TYR A 54 -7.01 -10.41 1.87
CA TYR A 54 -6.78 -11.83 2.10
C TYR A 54 -7.44 -12.27 3.40
#